data_AF-A0A9C7RL44-F1
#
_entry.id   AF-A0A9C7RL44-F1
#
_cell.length_a   1.000
_cell.length_b   1.000
_cell.length_c   1.000
_cell.angle_alpha   90.00
_cell.angle_beta   90.00
_cell.angle_gamma   90.00
#
_symmetry.space_group_name_H-M   'P 1'
#
loop_
_entity.id
_entity.type
_entity.pdbx_description
1 polymer ?
#
loop_
_entity_poly.entity_id
_entity_poly.type
_entity_poly.pdbx_seq_one_letter_code
_entity_poly.pdbx_strand_id
1 'polypeptide(L)'
;MTADVNIAVNDGMYEGEINLLVPEGLKVFVMEYQLGIIDEKDDMIQVFSQSVNSEVRRLKVSFPVRKHMQNWKISGFVNVKVKYWWIEKFMTLRF
;
A
#
# COMPACT_ATOMS: atom_id res chain seq x y z
N MET A 1 13.59 -4.89 -2.57
CA MET A 1 12.53 -4.48 -1.64
C MET A 1 11.25 -4.47 -2.45
N THR A 2 10.23 -5.17 -1.96
CA THR A 2 8.94 -5.30 -2.64
C THR A 2 7.82 -5.12 -1.62
N ALA A 3 6.61 -4.90 -2.09
CA ALA A 3 5.41 -4.85 -1.27
C ALA A 3 4.48 -5.98 -1.70
N ASP A 4 4.15 -6.86 -0.77
CA ASP A 4 3.16 -7.91 -0.97
C ASP A 4 1.83 -7.43 -0.42
N VAL A 5 0.79 -7.49 -1.24
CA VAL A 5 -0.51 -6.89 -0.93
C VAL A 5 -1.59 -7.95 -0.95
N ASN A 6 -2.23 -8.13 0.19
CA ASN A 6 -3.35 -9.05 0.35
C ASN A 6 -4.52 -8.26 0.91
N ILE A 7 -5.48 -7.93 0.06
CA ILE A 7 -6.67 -7.16 0.41
C ILE A 7 -7.89 -7.94 -0.07
N ALA A 8 -8.85 -8.14 0.83
CA ALA A 8 -10.12 -8.80 0.57
C ALA A 8 -11.27 -7.82 0.81
N VAL A 9 -12.44 -8.15 0.30
CA VAL A 9 -13.69 -7.42 0.61
C VAL A 9 -14.43 -8.16 1.70
N ASN A 10 -14.79 -7.45 2.76
CA ASN A 10 -15.59 -7.96 3.86
C ASN A 10 -16.63 -6.91 4.26
N ASP A 11 -17.92 -7.26 4.22
CA ASP A 11 -19.05 -6.39 4.62
C ASP A 11 -18.97 -4.92 4.13
N GLY A 12 -18.66 -4.73 2.85
CA GLY A 12 -18.60 -3.38 2.25
C GLY A 12 -17.34 -2.58 2.59
N MET A 13 -16.36 -3.22 3.22
CA MET A 13 -15.02 -2.69 3.47
C MET A 13 -13.98 -3.52 2.72
N TYR A 14 -12.98 -2.83 2.17
CA TYR A 14 -11.73 -3.46 1.78
C TYR A 14 -10.84 -3.56 3.00
N GLU A 15 -10.43 -4.76 3.37
CA GLU A 15 -9.56 -4.99 4.51
C GLU A 15 -8.40 -5.89 4.13
N GLY A 16 -7.22 -5.56 4.64
CA GLY A 16 -6.04 -6.32 4.29
C GLY A 16 -4.76 -5.78 4.87
N GLU A 17 -3.66 -6.30 4.32
CA GLU A 17 -2.32 -5.94 4.73
C GLU A 17 -1.42 -5.68 3.53
N ILE A 18 -0.62 -4.62 3.64
CA ILE A 18 0.55 -4.38 2.79
C ILE A 18 1.78 -4.79 3.61
N ASN A 19 2.47 -5.84 3.18
CA ASN A 19 3.68 -6.35 3.81
C ASN A 19 4.91 -5.89 3.00
N LEU A 20 5.81 -5.17 3.65
CA LEU A 20 7.07 -4.72 3.05
C LEU A 20 8.14 -5.78 3.25
N LEU A 21 8.59 -6.37 2.14
CA LEU A 21 9.71 -7.29 2.12
C LEU A 21 11.02 -6.51 2.03
N VAL A 22 11.59 -6.25 3.21
CA VAL A 22 12.80 -5.45 3.42
C VAL A 22 13.92 -6.36 3.94
N PRO A 23 15.15 -6.29 3.37
CA PRO A 23 16.32 -6.97 3.92
C PRO A 23 16.51 -6.72 5.42
N GLU A 24 16.99 -7.73 6.12
CA GLU A 24 17.40 -7.59 7.53
C GLU A 24 18.53 -6.56 7.64
N GLY A 25 18.46 -5.68 8.65
CA GLY A 25 19.44 -4.61 8.89
C GLY A 25 19.13 -3.24 8.26
N LEU A 26 18.13 -3.13 7.38
CA LEU A 26 17.64 -1.84 6.90
C LEU A 26 16.52 -1.30 7.80
N LYS A 27 16.64 -0.02 8.20
CA LYS A 27 15.54 0.72 8.83
C LYS A 27 14.68 1.33 7.73
N VAL A 28 13.39 1.03 7.73
CA VAL A 28 12.45 1.50 6.72
C VAL A 28 11.27 2.16 7.39
N PHE A 29 11.03 3.40 7.00
CA PHE A 29 9.89 4.19 7.45
C PHE A 29 8.90 4.26 6.30
N VAL A 30 7.66 3.84 6.54
CA VAL A 30 6.56 4.14 5.62
C VAL A 30 6.19 5.58 5.83
N MET A 31 6.30 6.37 4.78
CA MET A 31 5.92 7.78 4.82
C MET A 31 4.42 7.91 4.51
N GLU A 32 3.98 7.25 3.45
CA GLU A 32 2.59 7.21 3.01
C GLU A 32 2.35 5.99 2.12
N TYR A 33 1.09 5.64 1.93
CA TYR A 33 0.68 4.71 0.89
C TYR A 33 -0.57 5.24 0.19
N GLN A 34 -0.77 4.80 -1.06
CA GLN A 34 -1.96 5.03 -1.85
C GLN A 34 -2.46 3.71 -2.44
N LEU A 35 -3.76 3.51 -2.39
CA LEU A 35 -4.48 2.39 -2.97
C LEU A 35 -5.53 2.92 -3.94
N GLY A 36 -5.52 2.39 -5.15
CA GLY A 36 -6.48 2.65 -6.21
C GLY A 36 -7.26 1.39 -6.54
N ILE A 37 -8.57 1.53 -6.67
CA ILE A 37 -9.42 0.51 -7.27
C ILE A 37 -9.52 0.84 -8.76
N ILE A 38 -9.20 -0.15 -9.58
CA ILE A 38 -9.16 -0.04 -11.03
C ILE A 38 -10.18 -1.02 -11.61
N ASP A 39 -10.96 -0.59 -12.61
CA ASP A 39 -11.89 -1.48 -13.30
C ASP A 39 -11.21 -2.33 -14.39
N GLU A 40 -12.01 -3.12 -15.11
CA GLU A 40 -11.52 -3.97 -16.20
C GLU A 40 -10.93 -3.18 -17.39
N LYS A 41 -11.21 -1.87 -17.50
CA LYS A 41 -10.72 -0.98 -18.57
C LYS A 41 -9.47 -0.20 -18.16
N ASP A 42 -8.90 -0.53 -17.01
CA ASP A 42 -7.81 0.19 -16.36
C ASP A 42 -8.18 1.63 -15.93
N ASP A 43 -9.48 1.94 -15.79
CA ASP A 43 -9.95 3.22 -15.26
C ASP A 43 -9.91 3.23 -13.73
N MET A 44 -9.33 4.29 -13.15
CA MET A 44 -9.25 4.47 -11.70
C MET A 44 -10.59 4.95 -11.14
N ILE A 45 -11.30 4.09 -10.42
CA ILE A 45 -12.64 4.40 -9.90
C ILE A 45 -12.57 5.11 -8.56
N GLN A 46 -11.63 4.72 -7.70
CA GLN A 46 -11.56 5.21 -6.34
C GLN A 46 -10.12 5.15 -5.82
N VAL A 47 -9.74 6.15 -5.03
CA VAL A 47 -8.41 6.29 -4.47
C VAL A 47 -8.50 6.52 -2.97
N PHE A 48 -7.58 5.89 -2.26
CA PHE A 48 -7.33 6.08 -0.84
C PHE A 48 -5.87 6.35 -0.61
N SER A 49 -5.56 7.33 0.23
CA SER A 49 -4.20 7.64 0.62
C SER A 49 -4.12 7.88 2.12
N GLN A 50 -3.04 7.44 2.74
CA GLN A 50 -2.81 7.69 4.17
C GLN A 50 -1.34 8.01 4.42
N SER A 51 -1.09 9.11 5.13
CA SER A 51 0.20 9.41 5.73
C SER A 51 0.40 8.55 6.97
N VAL A 52 1.57 7.92 7.07
CA VAL A 52 1.92 6.98 8.15
C VAL A 52 3.07 7.52 8.99
N ASN A 53 4.18 7.89 8.34
CA ASN A 53 5.42 8.35 8.95
C ASN A 53 5.89 7.49 10.15
N SER A 54 6.02 6.17 9.94
CA SER A 54 6.38 5.23 11.02
C SER A 54 7.30 4.10 10.53
N GLU A 55 8.14 3.57 11.43
CA GLU A 55 8.99 2.40 11.18
C GLU A 55 8.14 1.11 11.25
N VAL A 56 7.39 0.85 10.18
CA VAL A 56 6.51 -0.31 10.08
C VAL A 56 6.84 -1.12 8.83
N ARG A 57 6.80 -2.44 8.97
CA ARG A 57 6.96 -3.38 7.85
C ARG A 57 5.63 -3.98 7.39
N ARG A 58 4.55 -3.74 8.14
CA ARG A 58 3.20 -4.21 7.85
C ARG A 58 2.23 -3.07 8.10
N LEU A 59 1.41 -2.78 7.09
CA LEU A 59 0.34 -1.79 7.17
C LEU A 59 -0.99 -2.53 7.12
N LYS A 60 -1.82 -2.34 8.14
CA LYS A 60 -3.23 -2.73 8.05
C LYS A 60 -3.95 -1.64 7.29
N VAL A 61 -4.69 -2.02 6.26
CA VAL A 61 -5.48 -1.11 5.45
C VAL A 61 -6.94 -1.48 5.57
N SER A 62 -7.80 -0.48 5.77
CA SER A 62 -9.24 -0.65 5.80
C SER A 62 -9.90 0.57 5.16
N PHE A 63 -10.71 0.37 4.12
CA PHE A 63 -11.37 1.47 3.42
C PHE A 63 -12.73 1.08 2.80
N PRO A 64 -13.71 1.99 2.80
CA PRO A 64 -15.08 1.67 2.38
C PRO A 64 -15.23 1.51 0.87
N VAL A 65 -16.04 0.54 0.47
CA VAL A 65 -16.42 0.29 -0.92
C VAL A 65 -17.58 1.20 -1.30
N ARG A 66 -17.44 2.04 -2.34
CA ARG A 66 -18.55 2.92 -2.80
C ARG A 66 -19.60 2.20 -3.64
N LYS A 67 -19.28 1.09 -4.32
CA LYS A 67 -20.21 0.29 -5.13
C LYS A 67 -19.80 -1.18 -5.17
N HIS A 68 -20.76 -2.09 -5.31
CA HIS A 68 -20.46 -3.49 -5.64
C HIS A 68 -19.77 -3.53 -7.01
N MET A 69 -18.46 -3.77 -7.00
CA MET A 69 -17.65 -3.92 -8.19
C MET A 69 -17.38 -5.41 -8.39
N GLN A 70 -17.69 -5.93 -9.57
CA GLN A 70 -17.25 -7.26 -10.01
C GLN A 70 -15.99 -7.07 -10.87
N ASN A 71 -15.01 -7.96 -10.73
CA ASN A 71 -13.78 -8.02 -11.57
C ASN A 71 -12.85 -6.78 -11.56
N TRP A 72 -12.68 -6.12 -10.41
CA TRP A 72 -11.75 -5.00 -10.25
C TRP A 72 -10.36 -5.47 -9.80
N LYS A 73 -9.35 -4.64 -10.08
CA LYS A 73 -7.96 -4.82 -9.62
C LYS A 73 -7.62 -3.76 -8.58
N ILE A 74 -6.67 -4.09 -7.70
CA ILE A 74 -6.03 -3.11 -6.83
C ILE A 74 -4.69 -2.75 -7.45
N SER A 75 -4.39 -1.46 -7.50
CA SER A 75 -3.03 -0.99 -7.72
C SER A 75 -2.72 0.14 -6.75
N GLY A 76 -1.45 0.35 -6.46
CA GLY A 76 -1.07 1.39 -5.53
C GLY A 76 0.42 1.61 -5.45
N PHE A 77 0.79 2.42 -4.47
CA PHE A 77 2.18 2.57 -4.10
C PHE A 77 2.35 2.76 -2.60
N VAL A 78 3.53 2.39 -2.10
CA VAL A 78 4.03 2.79 -0.79
C VAL A 78 5.26 3.65 -1.00
N ASN A 79 5.24 4.85 -0.43
CA ASN A 79 6.43 5.68 -0.35
C ASN A 79 7.15 5.38 0.97
N VAL A 80 8.42 4.99 0.83
CA VAL A 80 9.26 4.58 1.94
C VAL A 80 10.51 5.43 2.01
N LYS A 81 10.94 5.73 3.23
CA LYS A 81 12.26 6.27 3.54
C LYS A 81 13.11 5.16 4.11
N VAL A 82 14.17 4.80 3.40
CA VAL A 82 15.16 3.82 3.82
C VAL A 82 16.31 4.55 4.48
N LYS A 83 16.70 4.10 5.67
CA LYS A 83 17.90 4.55 6.38
C LYS A 83 18.88 3.40 6.53
N TYR A 84 20.12 3.64 6.12
CA TYR A 84 21.25 2.75 6.37
C TYR A 84 22.48 3.59 6.72
N TRP A 85 22.92 3.50 7.98
CA TRP A 85 24.05 4.27 8.50
C TRP A 85 23.84 5.79 8.26
N TRP A 86 24.72 6.45 7.51
CA TRP A 86 24.62 7.88 7.18
C TRP A 86 23.84 8.17 5.88
N ILE A 87 23.29 7.13 5.22
CA ILE A 87 22.57 7.28 3.95
C ILE A 87 21.06 7.21 4.21
N GLU A 88 20.35 8.19 3.68
CA GLU A 88 18.89 8.21 3.62
C GLU A 88 18.44 8.27 2.16
N LYS A 89 17.45 7.45 1.78
CA LYS A 89 16.89 7.42 0.43
C LYS A 89 15.37 7.27 0.46
N PHE A 90 14.68 8.04 -0.37
CA PHE A 90 13.25 7.86 -0.63
C PHE A 90 13.04 6.94 -1.82
N MET A 91 12.07 6.04 -1.70
CA MET A 91 11.70 5.10 -2.76
C MET A 91 10.19 4.94 -2.82
N THR A 92 9.69 4.63 -4.01
CA THR A 92 8.28 4.29 -4.24
C THR A 92 8.22 2.83 -4.67
N LEU A 93 7.47 2.02 -3.92
CA LEU A 93 7.18 0.63 -4.27
C LEU A 93 5.77 0.57 -4.85
N ARG A 94 5.65 0.20 -6.13
CA ARG A 94 4.35 0.04 -6.81
C ARG A 94 3.92 -1.41 -6.80
N PHE A 95 2.61 -1.63 -6.82
CA PHE A 95 1.96 -2.94 -6.93
C PHE A 95 0.61 -2.80 -7.63
#